data_AF-A0A8J9ZBD3-F1
#
_entry.id   AF-A0A8J9ZBD3-F1
#
_cell.length_a   1.000
_cell.length_b   1.000
_cell.length_c   1.000
_cell.angle_alpha   90.00
_cell.angle_beta   90.00
_cell.angle_gamma   90.00
#
_symmetry.space_group_name_H-M   'P 1'
#
loop_
_entity.id
_entity.type
_entity.pdbx_description
1 polymer ?
#
loop_
_entity_poly.entity_id
_entity_poly.type
_entity_poly.pdbx_seq_one_letter_code
_entity_poly.pdbx_strand_id
1 'polypeptide(L)'
;MALSLVKNVTKIVIGGGALYLTYDQGIWGEGSQSTKAFTRISGQLVAKQPPYVKERLGGVQVPSTEEMAENVRNGWNSGVMKVCSGVSSAPAFVGKYSEKATSSLALFIRQNLHPNVGK
;
A
#
# COMPACT_ATOMS: atom_id res chain seq x y z
N MET A 1 -13.49 11.24 -13.20
CA MET A 1 -12.21 10.55 -13.52
C MET A 1 -11.00 11.16 -12.80
N ALA A 2 -10.83 12.50 -12.80
CA ALA A 2 -9.71 13.17 -12.11
C ALA A 2 -9.61 12.86 -10.61
N LEU A 3 -10.74 12.88 -9.87
CA LEU A 3 -10.74 12.64 -8.43
C LEU A 3 -10.25 11.22 -8.05
N SER A 4 -10.61 10.20 -8.83
CA SER A 4 -10.17 8.81 -8.61
C SER A 4 -8.67 8.65 -8.88
N LEU A 5 -8.14 9.33 -9.90
CA LEU A 5 -6.72 9.34 -10.20
C LEU A 5 -5.92 10.04 -9.08
N VAL A 6 -6.35 11.23 -8.66
CA VAL A 6 -5.71 11.96 -7.55
C VAL A 6 -5.69 11.10 -6.29
N LYS A 7 -6.83 10.49 -5.92
CA LYS A 7 -6.91 9.60 -4.76
C LYS A 7 -5.93 8.42 -4.83
N ASN A 8 -5.79 7.81 -6.02
CA ASN A 8 -4.89 6.67 -6.20
C ASN A 8 -3.43 7.11 -6.16
N VAL A 9 -3.07 8.22 -6.79
CA VAL A 9 -1.72 8.80 -6.75
C VAL A 9 -1.33 9.15 -5.32
N THR A 10 -2.22 9.78 -4.55
CA THR A 10 -1.97 10.10 -3.14
C THR A 10 -1.67 8.84 -2.33
N LYS A 11 -2.40 7.73 -2.55
CA LYS A 11 -2.11 6.46 -1.87
C LYS A 11 -0.73 5.91 -2.23
N ILE A 12 -0.32 6.01 -3.49
CA ILE A 12 1.00 5.56 -3.95
C ILE A 12 2.10 6.41 -3.30
N VAL A 13 1.94 7.74 -3.26
CA VAL A 13 2.90 8.64 -2.63
C VAL A 13 3.04 8.36 -1.14
N ILE A 14 1.93 8.19 -0.42
CA ILE A 14 1.95 7.86 1.02
C ILE A 14 2.63 6.49 1.22
N GLY A 15 2.28 5.49 0.41
CA GLY A 15 2.89 4.16 0.48
C GLY A 15 4.39 4.18 0.19
N GLY A 16 4.81 4.90 -0.85
CA GLY A 16 6.23 5.05 -1.22
C GLY A 16 7.03 5.80 -0.15
N GLY A 17 6.46 6.87 0.41
CA GLY A 17 7.07 7.60 1.53
C GLY A 17 7.23 6.73 2.78
N ALA A 18 6.21 5.93 3.11
CA ALA A 18 6.30 4.98 4.21
C ALA A 18 7.41 3.94 3.97
N LEU A 19 7.50 3.37 2.76
CA LEU A 19 8.55 2.42 2.42
C LEU A 19 9.95 3.06 2.56
N TYR A 20 10.14 4.26 2.04
CA TYR A 20 11.40 5.01 2.18
C TYR A 20 11.79 5.21 3.64
N LEU A 21 10.85 5.66 4.49
CA LEU A 21 11.10 5.85 5.91
C LEU A 21 11.46 4.54 6.61
N THR A 22 10.78 3.44 6.30
CA THR A 22 11.09 2.13 6.92
C THR A 22 12.47 1.60 6.48
N TYR A 23 12.90 1.93 5.27
CA TYR A 23 14.25 1.63 4.77
C TYR A 23 15.31 2.45 5.52
N ASP A 24 15.13 3.77 5.60
CA ASP A 24 16.04 4.69 6.30
C ASP A 24 16.15 4.35 7.80
N GLN A 25 15.07 3.88 8.42
CA GLN A 25 15.08 3.43 9.82
C GLN A 25 15.72 2.06 10.04
N GLY A 26 16.19 1.36 9.00
CA GLY A 26 16.86 0.08 9.12
C GLY A 26 15.95 -1.09 9.48
N ILE A 27 14.63 -0.95 9.30
CA ILE A 27 13.65 -2.02 9.61
C ILE A 27 13.91 -3.25 8.72
N TRP A 28 14.35 -3.01 7.49
CA TRP A 28 14.66 -4.05 6.49
C TRP A 28 16.12 -4.49 6.52
N GLY A 29 16.91 -4.02 7.50
CA GLY A 29 18.30 -4.42 7.68
C GLY A 29 18.45 -5.81 8.31
N GLU A 30 19.61 -6.08 8.88
CA GLU A 30 19.83 -7.31 9.65
C GLU A 30 18.87 -7.40 10.84
N GLY A 31 18.61 -8.62 11.33
CA GLY A 31 17.66 -8.84 12.43
C GLY A 31 17.92 -7.96 13.65
N SER A 32 19.18 -7.74 14.01
CA SER A 32 19.57 -6.87 15.12
C SER A 32 19.20 -5.38 14.90
N GLN A 33 19.31 -4.90 13.66
CA GLN A 33 18.96 -3.53 13.27
C GLN A 33 17.44 -3.36 13.28
N SER A 34 16.73 -4.35 12.74
CA SER A 34 15.27 -4.39 12.71
C SER A 34 14.68 -4.40 14.12
N THR A 35 15.20 -5.25 15.02
CA THR A 35 14.76 -5.29 16.43
C THR A 35 15.00 -3.95 17.13
N LYS A 36 16.18 -3.33 16.95
CA LYS A 36 16.48 -2.00 17.52
C LYS A 36 15.54 -0.92 16.98
N ALA A 37 15.28 -0.92 15.68
CA ALA A 37 14.36 0.01 15.04
C ALA A 37 12.93 -0.17 15.58
N PHE A 38 12.47 -1.42 15.68
CA PHE A 38 11.17 -1.76 16.24
C PHE A 38 11.02 -1.26 17.68
N THR A 39 11.95 -1.61 18.59
CA THR A 39 11.92 -1.17 19.99
C THR A 39 11.94 0.35 20.12
N ARG A 40 12.71 1.05 19.28
CA ARG A 40 12.73 2.51 19.26
C ARG A 40 11.37 3.09 18.88
N ILE A 41 10.76 2.60 17.80
CA ILE A 41 9.50 3.12 17.28
C ILE A 41 8.36 2.80 18.25
N SER A 42 8.25 1.54 18.69
CA SER A 42 7.20 1.11 19.63
C SER A 42 7.33 1.85 20.97
N GLY A 43 8.56 2.01 21.47
CA GLY A 43 8.84 2.77 22.69
C GLY A 43 8.45 4.24 22.57
N GLN A 44 8.72 4.88 21.43
CA GLN A 44 8.29 6.26 21.19
C GLN A 44 6.77 6.39 21.09
N LEU A 45 6.09 5.44 20.45
CA LEU A 45 4.63 5.44 20.34
C LEU A 45 3.95 5.29 21.70
N VAL A 46 4.47 4.41 22.54
CA VAL A 46 3.97 4.21 23.92
C VAL A 46 4.32 5.42 24.79
N ALA A 47 5.55 5.92 24.75
CA ALA A 47 6.02 6.97 25.67
C ALA A 47 5.54 8.38 25.31
N LYS A 48 5.43 8.73 24.02
CA LYS A 48 5.13 10.10 23.59
C LYS A 48 3.66 10.32 23.24
N GLN A 49 2.80 9.32 23.48
CA GLN A 49 1.40 9.23 23.02
C GLN A 49 0.80 10.62 22.78
N PRO A 50 0.84 11.12 21.54
CA PRO A 50 0.56 12.52 21.29
C PRO A 50 -0.88 12.87 21.67
N PRO A 51 -1.17 14.08 22.15
CA PRO A 51 -2.52 14.46 22.60
C PRO A 51 -3.60 14.18 21.54
N TYR A 52 -3.25 14.38 20.26
CA TYR A 52 -4.12 14.12 19.12
C TYR A 52 -4.46 12.63 18.92
N VAL A 53 -3.61 11.70 19.37
CA VAL A 53 -3.88 10.25 19.31
C VAL A 53 -4.99 9.88 20.29
N LYS A 54 -4.93 10.43 21.51
CA LYS A 54 -5.95 10.24 22.54
C LYS A 54 -7.30 10.84 22.12
N GLU A 55 -7.28 12.01 21.50
CA GLU A 55 -8.46 12.75 21.03
C GLU A 55 -9.11 12.10 19.79
N ARG A 56 -8.31 11.71 18.78
CA ARG A 56 -8.82 11.13 17.52
C ARG A 56 -9.22 9.66 17.62
N LEU A 57 -8.55 8.88 18.48
CA LEU A 57 -8.86 7.46 18.64
C LEU A 57 -9.83 7.20 19.80
N GLY A 58 -10.45 8.23 20.39
CA GLY A 58 -11.51 8.04 21.40
C GLY A 58 -11.07 7.24 22.63
N GLY A 59 -9.82 7.40 23.06
CA GLY A 59 -9.28 6.66 24.22
C GLY A 59 -8.80 5.24 23.93
N VAL A 60 -8.65 4.83 22.66
CA VAL A 60 -7.95 3.57 22.32
C VAL A 60 -6.57 3.56 22.96
N GLN A 61 -6.31 2.55 23.77
CA GLN A 61 -5.00 2.32 24.36
C GLN A 61 -4.03 1.89 23.27
N VAL A 62 -2.89 2.57 23.19
CA VAL A 62 -1.79 2.14 22.34
C VAL A 62 -1.23 0.85 22.94
N PRO A 63 -1.15 -0.25 22.18
CA PRO A 63 -0.64 -1.51 22.71
C PRO A 63 0.78 -1.35 23.24
N SER A 64 1.13 -2.14 24.24
CA SER A 64 2.50 -2.21 24.75
C SER A 64 3.46 -2.66 23.64
N THR A 65 4.76 -2.39 23.83
CA THR A 65 5.78 -2.85 22.88
C THR A 65 5.76 -4.37 22.71
N GLU A 66 5.44 -5.11 23.77
CA GLU A 66 5.38 -6.57 23.75
C GLU A 66 4.15 -7.08 22.98
N GLU A 67 2.97 -6.50 23.21
CA GLU A 67 1.77 -6.80 22.42
C GLU A 67 1.95 -6.43 20.93
N MET A 68 2.65 -5.33 20.64
CA MET A 68 3.01 -4.99 19.26
C MET A 68 3.91 -6.07 18.64
N ALA A 69 4.90 -6.58 19.37
CA ALA A 69 5.81 -7.61 18.88
C ALA A 69 5.06 -8.92 18.62
N GLU A 70 4.17 -9.31 19.52
CA GLU A 70 3.30 -10.48 19.35
C GLU A 70 2.39 -10.34 18.13
N ASN A 71 1.75 -9.18 17.96
CA ASN A 71 0.89 -8.93 16.81
C ASN A 71 1.64 -9.01 15.48
N VAL A 72 2.86 -8.45 15.42
CA VAL A 72 3.73 -8.56 14.23
C VAL A 72 4.08 -10.02 13.95
N ARG A 73 4.50 -10.77 14.98
CA ARG A 73 4.84 -12.20 14.86
C ARG A 73 3.66 -13.01 14.35
N ASN A 74 2.49 -12.84 14.96
CA ASN A 74 1.29 -13.59 14.63
C ASN A 74 0.75 -13.22 13.23
N GLY A 75 0.91 -11.96 12.82
CA GLY A 75 0.45 -11.46 11.51
C GLY A 75 1.38 -11.76 10.33
N TRP A 76 2.65 -12.10 10.60
CA TRP A 76 3.70 -12.18 9.56
C TRP A 76 3.32 -13.09 8.39
N ASN A 77 2.99 -14.35 8.66
CA ASN A 77 2.67 -15.34 7.61
C ASN A 77 1.43 -14.92 6.80
N SER A 78 0.40 -14.41 7.47
CA SER A 78 -0.80 -13.90 6.79
C SER A 78 -0.46 -12.71 5.88
N GLY A 79 0.41 -11.81 6.35
CA GLY A 79 0.91 -10.69 5.57
C GLY A 79 1.65 -11.14 4.31
N VAL A 80 2.63 -12.03 4.47
CA VAL A 80 3.39 -12.61 3.35
C VAL A 80 2.45 -13.26 2.33
N MET A 81 1.51 -14.09 2.78
CA MET A 81 0.53 -14.73 1.91
C MET A 81 -0.33 -13.72 1.15
N LYS A 82 -0.83 -12.66 1.82
CA LYS A 82 -1.64 -11.64 1.16
C LYS A 82 -0.87 -10.90 0.07
N VAL A 83 0.39 -10.55 0.32
CA VAL A 83 1.25 -9.89 -0.67
C VAL A 83 1.48 -10.82 -1.86
N CYS A 84 1.91 -12.06 -1.62
CA CYS A 84 2.13 -13.04 -2.67
C CYS A 84 0.87 -13.31 -3.51
N SER A 85 -0.29 -13.51 -2.86
CA SER A 85 -1.57 -13.70 -3.55
C SER A 85 -2.02 -12.48 -4.34
N GLY A 86 -1.75 -11.27 -3.83
CA GLY A 86 -2.01 -10.03 -4.55
C GLY A 86 -1.15 -9.93 -5.82
N VAL A 87 0.16 -10.20 -5.69
CA VAL A 87 1.10 -10.19 -6.81
C VAL A 87 0.75 -11.28 -7.83
N SER A 88 0.40 -12.49 -7.40
CA SER A 88 0.01 -13.57 -8.31
C SER A 88 -1.26 -13.26 -9.10
N SER A 89 -2.15 -12.43 -8.55
CA SER A 89 -3.37 -11.97 -9.22
C SER A 89 -3.14 -10.78 -10.16
N ALA A 90 -1.97 -10.13 -10.08
CA ALA A 90 -1.68 -8.92 -10.84
C ALA A 90 -1.66 -9.13 -12.37
N PRO A 91 -1.08 -10.22 -12.94
CA PRO A 91 -1.11 -10.45 -14.39
C PRO A 91 -2.52 -10.54 -14.95
N ALA A 92 -3.43 -11.23 -14.25
CA ALA A 92 -4.82 -11.35 -14.67
C ALA A 92 -5.55 -9.99 -14.65
N PHE A 93 -5.27 -9.18 -13.62
CA PHE A 93 -5.79 -7.81 -13.55
C PHE A 93 -5.25 -6.94 -14.68
N VAL A 94 -3.94 -6.94 -14.91
CA VAL A 94 -3.30 -6.16 -15.99
C VAL A 94 -3.84 -6.57 -17.35
N GLY A 95 -3.90 -7.88 -17.63
CA GLY A 95 -4.41 -8.42 -18.90
C GLY A 95 -5.83 -7.93 -19.22
N LYS A 96 -6.74 -7.99 -18.24
CA LYS A 96 -8.13 -7.52 -18.40
C LYS A 96 -8.22 -6.04 -18.75
N TYR A 97 -7.40 -5.19 -18.12
CA TYR A 97 -7.42 -3.75 -18.40
C TYR A 97 -6.71 -3.41 -19.70
N SER A 98 -5.62 -4.11 -20.05
CA SER A 98 -4.96 -3.92 -21.34
C SER A 98 -5.87 -4.30 -22.51
N GLU A 99 -6.58 -5.43 -22.41
CA GLU A 99 -7.52 -5.87 -23.44
C GLU A 99 -8.68 -4.88 -23.64
N LYS A 100 -9.22 -4.35 -22.54
CA LYS A 100 -10.25 -3.31 -22.58
C LYS A 100 -9.74 -2.02 -23.23
N ALA A 101 -8.50 -1.63 -22.95
CA ALA A 101 -7.87 -0.44 -23.52
C ALA A 101 -7.62 -0.59 -25.02
N THR A 102 -7.02 -1.71 -25.48
CA THR A 102 -6.81 -1.97 -26.91
C THR A 102 -8.13 -2.08 -27.68
N SER A 103 -9.14 -2.73 -27.11
CA SER A 103 -10.47 -2.83 -27.75
C SER A 103 -11.13 -1.46 -27.89
N SER A 104 -11.06 -0.64 -26.84
CA SER A 104 -11.63 0.71 -26.85
C SER A 104 -10.89 1.63 -27.83
N LEU A 105 -9.56 1.51 -27.90
CA LEU A 105 -8.74 2.23 -28.88
C LEU A 105 -9.05 1.80 -30.31
N ALA A 106 -9.19 0.49 -30.56
CA ALA A 106 -9.55 -0.03 -31.87
C ALA A 106 -10.93 0.47 -32.32
N LEU A 107 -11.93 0.53 -31.42
CA LEU A 107 -13.24 1.10 -31.71
C LEU A 107 -13.16 2.60 -32.03
N PHE A 108 -12.39 3.35 -31.25
CA PHE A 108 -12.18 4.79 -31.49
C PHE A 108 -11.55 5.05 -32.85
N ILE A 109 -10.52 4.27 -33.23
CA ILE A 109 -9.88 4.36 -34.54
C ILE A 109 -10.88 4.03 -35.65
N ARG A 110 -11.66 2.95 -35.50
CA ARG A 110 -12.65 2.56 -36.51
C ARG A 110 -13.72 3.64 -36.73
N GLN A 111 -14.20 4.28 -35.66
CA GLN A 111 -15.24 5.31 -35.75
C GLN A 111 -14.72 6.67 -36.24
N ASN A 112 -13.53 7.08 -35.84
CA ASN A 112 -13.04 8.45 -36.08
C ASN A 112 -11.99 8.55 -37.19
N LEU A 113 -11.26 7.47 -37.48
CA LEU A 113 -10.18 7.43 -38.49
C LEU A 113 -10.56 6.67 -39.77
N HIS A 114 -11.66 5.90 -39.78
CA HIS A 114 -12.22 5.30 -41.00
C HIS A 114 -13.74 5.54 -41.11
N PRO A 115 -14.21 6.74 -41.49
CA PRO A 115 -15.64 7.05 -41.47
C PRO A 115 -16.45 6.37 -42.58
N ASN A 116 -15.84 5.85 -43.66
CA ASN A 116 -16.57 5.20 -44.74
C ASN A 116 -15.64 4.43 -45.69
N VAL A 117 -15.73 3.10 -45.70
CA VAL A 117 -15.49 2.32 -46.92
C VAL A 117 -16.73 1.44 -47.10
N GLY A 118 -17.75 2.01 -47.74
CA GLY A 118 -19.02 1.34 -47.97
C GLY A 118 -20.13 2.31 -48.39
N LYS A 119 -20.00 2.86 -49.61
CA LYS A 119 -21.17 2.94 -50.48
C LYS A 119 -21.46 1.52 -50.99
#